data_AF-A0A7C8AGZ0-F1
#
_entry.id   AF-A0A7C8AGZ0-F1
#
_cell.length_a   1.000
_cell.length_b   1.000
_cell.length_c   1.000
_cell.angle_alpha   90.00
_cell.angle_beta   90.00
_cell.angle_gamma   90.00
#
_symmetry.space_group_name_H-M   'P 1'
#
loop_
_entity.id
_entity.type
_entity.pdbx_description
1 polymer ?
#
loop_
_entity_poly.entity_id
_entity_poly.type
_entity_poly.pdbx_seq_one_letter_code
_entity_poly.pdbx_strand_id
1 'polypeptide(L)' 'GHIEIVRLLLAKGAEVNAKMNNGETVLSHASHKEIKELLIRAGAK' A
#
# COMPACT_ATOMS: atom_id res chain seq x y z
N GLY A 1 6.92 9.15 7.93
CA GLY A 1 6.42 8.08 7.04
C GLY A 1 6.01 6.88 7.89
N HIS A 2 4.87 6.27 7.61
CA HIS A 2 4.27 5.21 8.44
C HIS A 2 4.56 3.80 7.91
N ILE A 3 5.84 3.50 7.65
CA ILE A 3 6.25 2.26 6.97
C ILE A 3 5.91 1.02 7.81
N GLU A 4 6.11 1.07 9.12
CA GLU A 4 5.78 -0.05 10.03
C GLU A 4 4.28 -0.36 10.05
N ILE A 5 3.43 0.68 9.99
CA ILE A 5 1.97 0.50 9.91
C ILE A 5 1.60 -0.18 8.60
N VAL A 6 2.19 0.24 7.47
CA VAL A 6 1.95 -0.41 6.17
C VAL A 6 2.38 -1.88 6.22
N ARG A 7 3.55 -2.20 6.79
CA ARG A 7 4.00 -3.59 6.97
C ARG A 7 3.04 -4.41 7.82
N LEU A 8 2.57 -3.85 8.94
CA LEU A 8 1.63 -4.53 9.82
C LEU A 8 0.29 -4.82 9.12
N LEU A 9 -0.24 -3.84 8.37
CA LEU A 9 -1.49 -4.00 7.61
C LEU A 9 -1.36 -5.06 6.53
N LEU A 10 -0.26 -5.05 5.76
CA LEU A 10 0.01 -6.08 4.75
C LEU A 10 0.13 -7.47 5.39
N ALA A 11 0.83 -7.58 6.53
CA ALA A 11 0.96 -8.84 7.26
C ALA A 11 -0.38 -9.36 7.82
N LYS A 12 -1.35 -8.47 8.06
CA LYS A 12 -2.71 -8.83 8.47
C LYS A 12 -3.63 -9.20 7.31
N GLY A 13 -3.12 -9.22 6.07
CA GLY A 13 -3.89 -9.57 4.88
C GLY A 13 -4.71 -8.42 4.31
N ALA A 14 -4.28 -7.16 4.52
CA ALA A 14 -4.93 -6.02 3.91
C ALA A 14 -4.95 -6.14 2.37
N GLU A 15 -6.11 -5.84 1.79
CA GLU A 15 -6.32 -5.78 0.34
C GLU A 15 -5.47 -4.67 -0.29
N VAL A 16 -4.33 -5.06 -0.87
CA VAL A 16 -3.35 -4.15 -1.46
C VAL A 16 -3.87 -3.44 -2.72
N ASN A 17 -4.90 -4.00 -3.36
CA ASN A 17 -5.51 -3.44 -4.57
C ASN A 17 -6.88 -2.79 -4.29
N ALA A 18 -7.21 -2.54 -3.02
CA ALA A 18 -8.42 -1.83 -2.66
C ALA A 18 -8.44 -0.45 -3.34
N LYS A 19 -9.57 -0.15 -3.98
CA LYS A 19 -9.84 1.16 -4.56
C LYS A 19 -10.50 2.04 -3.51
N MET A 20 -9.98 3.24 -3.36
CA MET A 20 -10.61 4.29 -2.56
C MET A 20 -11.82 4.86 -3.31
N ASN A 21 -12.65 5.65 -2.63
CA ASN A 21 -13.88 6.23 -3.20
C ASN A 21 -13.63 7.11 -4.44
N ASN A 22 -12.41 7.64 -4.60
CA ASN A 22 -11.98 8.42 -5.75
C ASN A 22 -11.35 7.57 -6.87
N GLY A 23 -11.36 6.25 -6.75
CA GLY A 23 -10.79 5.30 -7.72
C GLY A 23 -9.27 5.08 -7.58
N GLU A 24 -8.62 5.75 -6.64
CA GLU A 24 -7.17 5.60 -6.43
C GLU A 24 -6.84 4.35 -5.63
N THR A 25 -5.64 3.82 -5.87
CA THR A 25 -5.07 2.71 -5.10
C THR A 25 -4.12 3.21 -4.03
N VAL A 26 -3.81 2.36 -3.05
CA VAL A 26 -2.80 2.65 -2.02
C VAL A 26 -1.43 3.00 -2.63
N LEU A 27 -1.12 2.48 -3.82
CA LEU A 27 0.11 2.78 -4.56
C LEU A 27 0.15 4.22 -5.09
N SER A 28 -1.01 4.76 -5.54
CA SER A 28 -1.15 6.16 -5.98
C SER A 28 -0.90 7.13 -4.83
N HIS A 29 -1.43 6.78 -3.65
CA HIS A 29 -1.33 7.60 -2.43
C HIS A 29 0.04 7.52 -1.74
N ALA A 30 0.81 6.46 -1.98
CA ALA A 30 2.12 6.31 -1.37
C ALA A 30 3.09 7.37 -1.92
N SER A 31 3.46 8.37 -1.13
CA SER A 31 4.45 9.37 -1.52
C SER A 31 5.90 8.89 -1.35
N HIS A 32 6.12 7.91 -0.46
CA HIS A 32 7.45 7.40 -0.13
C HIS A 32 7.85 6.22 -1.02
N LYS A 33 9.06 6.30 -1.62
CA LYS A 33 9.62 5.24 -2.48
C LYS A 33 9.62 3.87 -1.78
N GLU A 34 10.05 3.81 -0.52
CA GLU A 34 10.09 2.56 0.24
C GLU A 34 8.70 1.95 0.47
N ILE A 35 7.68 2.79 0.69
CA ILE A 35 6.29 2.33 0.82
C ILE A 35 5.79 1.79 -0.52
N LYS A 36 6.06 2.49 -1.63
CA LYS A 36 5.72 1.98 -2.97
C LYS A 36 6.36 0.62 -3.24
N GLU A 37 7.63 0.45 -2.89
CA GLU A 37 8.36 -0.80 -3.08
C GLU A 37 7.75 -1.96 -2.27
N LEU A 38 7.37 -1.71 -1.01
CA LEU A 38 6.68 -2.69 -0.17
C LEU A 38 5.32 -3.10 -0.74
N LEU A 39 4.55 -2.12 -1.21
CA LEU A 39 3.23 -2.36 -1.82
C LEU A 39 3.36 -3.16 -3.13
N ILE A 40 4.33 -2.82 -3.99
CA ILE A 40 4.62 -3.57 -5.23
C ILE A 40 5.01 -5.02 -4.91
N ARG A 41 5.87 -5.24 -3.91
CA ARG A 41 6.22 -6.60 -3.46
C ARG A 41 5.02 -7.38 -2.92
N ALA A 42 4.05 -6.68 -2.34
CA ALA A 42 2.79 -7.28 -1.90
C ALA A 42 1.79 -7.51 -3.04
N GLY A 43 2.09 -7.12 -4.28
CA GLY A 43 1.24 -7.31 -5.45
C GLY A 43 0.31 -6.14 -5.77
N ALA A 44 0.63 -4.93 -5.29
CA ALA A 44 -0.06 -3.70 -5.71
C ALA A 44 0.12 -3.45 -7.21
N LYS A 45 -0.95 -3.07 -7.90
CA LYS A 45 -0.95 -2.71 -9.33
C LYS A 45 -1.91 -1.58 -9.66
#